data_AF-A0A9J6EV51-F1
#
_entry.id   AF-A0A9J6EV51-F1
#
_cell.length_a   1.000
_cell.length_b   1.000
_cell.length_c   1.000
_cell.angle_alpha   90.00
_cell.angle_beta   90.00
_cell.angle_gamma   90.00
#
_symmetry.space_group_name_H-M   'P 1'
#
loop_
_entity.id
_entity.type
_entity.pdbx_description
1 polymer ?
#
loop_
_entity_poly.entity_id
_entity_poly.type
_entity_poly.pdbx_seq_one_letter_code
_entity_poly.pdbx_strand_id
1 'polypeptide(L)'
;MTRCAEALARNESLEVLKLPYSLWDANSWKIFFAMLPKNRHLKKLQVVHYARSDYETLQTVLESLEETGSCTRVCFRDYVQTEGINLMNYTVFSSIKLSGNESMQVDASTRLPFLNHFTCLSLDVFNAGERLFSALAKYIRQTTVLWKLLMTLADHYMVNNTATPSCWTLLFESMSVHTSIADLNVFGSGSFQYSDRLTSITGLSKCITRLSFRMTPRDRNATELVTLLSKDQ
;
A
#
# COMPACT_ATOMS: atom_id res chain seq x y z
N MET A 1 29.11 -8.32 -10.17
CA MET A 1 28.29 -7.68 -9.12
C MET A 1 29.11 -7.16 -7.93
N THR A 2 30.14 -7.88 -7.48
CA THR A 2 31.10 -7.46 -6.45
C THR A 2 31.59 -6.01 -6.58
N ARG A 3 31.89 -5.53 -7.80
CA ARG A 3 32.31 -4.13 -8.03
C ARG A 3 31.30 -3.07 -7.58
N CYS A 4 30.00 -3.31 -7.76
CA CYS A 4 28.96 -2.35 -7.34
C CYS A 4 28.81 -2.30 -5.82
N ALA A 5 28.86 -3.47 -5.17
CA ALA A 5 28.80 -3.56 -3.71
C ALA A 5 30.06 -2.97 -3.05
N GLU A 6 31.24 -3.17 -3.65
CA GLU A 6 32.49 -2.54 -3.23
C GLU A 6 32.48 -1.03 -3.43
N ALA A 7 31.97 -0.55 -4.57
CA ALA A 7 31.81 0.88 -4.82
C ALA A 7 30.87 1.52 -3.80
N LEU A 8 29.76 0.85 -3.46
CA LEU A 8 28.89 1.32 -2.39
C LEU A 8 29.63 1.35 -1.05
N ALA A 9 30.33 0.28 -0.67
CA ALA A 9 31.03 0.22 0.61
C ALA A 9 32.08 1.34 0.79
N ARG A 10 32.70 1.80 -0.30
CA ARG A 10 33.68 2.90 -0.30
C ARG A 10 33.08 4.29 -0.49
N ASN A 11 31.78 4.38 -0.77
CA ASN A 11 31.14 5.66 -1.02
C ASN A 11 30.84 6.38 0.31
N GLU A 12 31.43 7.57 0.48
CA GLU A 12 31.35 8.35 1.73
C GLU A 12 30.30 9.47 1.71
N SER A 13 29.58 9.66 0.61
CA SER A 13 28.66 10.79 0.42
C SER A 13 27.21 10.40 0.10
N LEU A 14 26.98 9.19 -0.38
CA LEU A 14 25.67 8.72 -0.84
C LEU A 14 24.78 8.39 0.35
N GLU A 15 23.78 9.23 0.60
CA GLU A 15 22.81 9.01 1.68
C GLU A 15 21.56 8.23 1.26
N VAL A 16 21.14 8.38 0.00
CA VAL A 16 19.93 7.75 -0.53
C VAL A 16 20.23 7.09 -1.86
N LEU A 17 19.87 5.81 -2.00
CA LEU A 17 20.02 5.04 -3.21
C LEU A 17 18.69 4.42 -3.61
N LYS A 18 18.33 4.52 -4.88
CA LYS A 18 17.12 3.91 -5.43
C LYS A 18 17.50 2.97 -6.57
N LEU A 19 17.12 1.70 -6.47
CA LEU A 19 17.45 0.67 -7.44
C LEU A 19 16.19 -0.11 -7.83
N PRO A 20 16.03 -0.50 -9.11
CA PRO A 20 15.01 -1.47 -9.49
C PRO A 20 15.42 -2.87 -9.00
N TYR A 21 14.48 -3.67 -8.50
CA TYR A 21 14.73 -5.05 -8.06
C TYR A 21 15.25 -5.92 -9.21
N SER A 22 14.73 -5.72 -10.42
CA SER A 22 15.13 -6.42 -11.63
C SER A 22 16.57 -6.12 -12.10
N LEU A 23 17.30 -5.23 -11.41
CA LEU A 23 18.68 -4.92 -11.75
C LEU A 23 19.59 -6.15 -11.63
N TRP A 24 19.30 -7.03 -10.66
CA TRP A 24 20.14 -8.15 -10.30
C TRP A 24 19.31 -9.39 -9.98
N ASP A 25 19.95 -10.55 -10.11
CA ASP A 25 19.39 -11.81 -9.60
C ASP A 25 19.39 -11.85 -8.06
N ALA A 26 18.71 -12.85 -7.49
CA ALA A 26 18.58 -13.01 -6.05
C ALA A 26 19.95 -13.15 -5.34
N ASN A 27 20.89 -13.92 -5.89
CA ASN A 27 22.21 -14.13 -5.29
C ASN A 27 23.02 -12.83 -5.22
N SER A 28 22.93 -12.02 -6.27
CA SER A 28 23.54 -10.71 -6.33
C SER A 28 22.94 -9.75 -5.31
N TRP A 29 21.62 -9.74 -5.12
CA TRP A 29 20.98 -8.96 -4.05
C TRP A 29 21.46 -9.37 -2.66
N LYS A 30 21.62 -10.67 -2.39
CA LYS A 30 22.16 -11.17 -1.12
C LYS A 30 23.58 -10.65 -0.88
N ILE A 31 24.46 -10.72 -1.89
CA ILE A 31 25.82 -10.17 -1.81
C ILE A 31 25.79 -8.65 -1.56
N PHE A 32 24.88 -7.93 -2.22
CA PHE A 32 24.73 -6.50 -2.03
C PHE A 32 24.30 -6.14 -0.60
N PHE A 33 23.29 -6.82 -0.05
CA PHE A 33 22.81 -6.60 1.30
C PHE A 33 23.86 -6.96 2.36
N ALA A 34 24.65 -8.02 2.14
CA ALA A 34 25.78 -8.37 3.00
C ALA A 34 26.84 -7.25 3.10
N MET A 35 26.91 -6.35 2.12
CA MET A 35 27.84 -5.22 2.10
C MET A 35 27.22 -3.92 2.64
N LEU A 36 25.90 -3.86 2.82
CA LEU A 36 25.19 -2.67 3.29
C LEU A 36 25.66 -2.18 4.68
N PRO A 37 25.95 -3.06 5.66
CA PRO A 37 26.48 -2.64 6.97
C PRO A 37 27.84 -1.93 6.89
N LYS A 38 28.63 -2.18 5.84
CA LYS A 38 29.97 -1.57 5.68
C LYS A 38 29.90 -0.11 5.25
N ASN A 39 28.83 0.30 4.56
CA ASN A 39 28.59 1.69 4.24
C ASN A 39 27.90 2.38 5.43
N ARG A 40 28.56 3.36 6.06
CA ARG A 40 28.01 4.10 7.22
C ARG A 40 27.18 5.34 6.84
N HIS A 41 27.24 5.78 5.59
CA HIS A 41 26.66 7.04 5.12
C HIS A 41 25.27 6.87 4.49
N LEU A 42 24.98 5.69 3.92
CA LEU A 42 23.72 5.37 3.29
C LEU A 42 22.63 5.26 4.34
N LYS A 43 21.74 6.25 4.40
CA LYS A 43 20.61 6.28 5.32
C LYS A 43 19.43 5.46 4.78
N LYS A 44 19.26 5.43 3.45
CA LYS A 44 18.09 4.80 2.83
C LYS A 44 18.42 4.13 1.49
N LEU A 45 18.04 2.86 1.37
CA LEU A 45 17.97 2.12 0.13
C LEU A 45 16.50 1.89 -0.23
N GLN A 46 16.07 2.40 -1.38
CA GLN A 46 14.77 2.12 -1.94
C GLN A 46 14.89 1.08 -3.06
N VAL A 47 14.28 -0.09 -2.87
CA VAL A 47 14.20 -1.13 -3.90
C VAL A 47 12.82 -1.11 -4.54
N VAL A 48 12.78 -0.90 -5.86
CA VAL A 48 11.54 -0.83 -6.63
C VAL A 48 11.36 -2.11 -7.43
N HIS A 49 10.44 -2.97 -7.04
CA HIS A 49 10.00 -4.11 -7.85
C HIS A 49 8.76 -3.71 -8.65
N TYR A 50 8.57 -4.34 -9.81
CA TYR A 50 7.49 -3.99 -10.73
C TYR A 50 6.68 -5.21 -11.17
N ALA A 51 7.29 -6.40 -11.17
CA ALA A 51 6.66 -7.61 -11.68
C ALA A 51 6.20 -8.50 -10.53
N ARG A 52 5.08 -9.19 -10.73
CA ARG A 52 4.60 -10.20 -9.78
C ARG A 52 5.58 -11.37 -9.65
N SER A 53 6.28 -11.71 -10.74
CA SER A 53 7.32 -12.74 -10.74
C SER A 53 8.47 -12.43 -9.78
N ASP A 54 8.69 -11.15 -9.44
CA ASP A 54 9.74 -10.75 -8.50
C ASP A 54 9.49 -11.34 -7.10
N TYR A 55 8.22 -11.56 -6.72
CA TYR A 55 7.86 -12.03 -5.38
C TYR A 55 8.35 -13.44 -5.06
N GLU A 56 8.48 -14.30 -6.06
CA GLU A 56 8.94 -15.69 -5.89
C GLU A 56 10.39 -15.73 -5.39
N THR A 57 11.24 -14.88 -5.95
CA THR A 57 12.64 -14.77 -5.53
C THR A 57 12.84 -13.81 -4.36
N LEU A 58 11.92 -12.87 -4.17
CA LEU A 58 12.01 -11.82 -3.17
C LEU A 58 12.05 -12.38 -1.75
N GLN A 59 11.30 -13.44 -1.45
CA GLN A 59 11.31 -14.03 -0.11
C GLN A 59 12.73 -14.38 0.35
N THR A 60 13.48 -15.13 -0.46
CA THR A 60 14.86 -15.53 -0.09
C THR A 60 15.82 -14.35 0.01
N VAL A 61 15.54 -13.26 -0.71
CA VAL A 61 16.32 -12.01 -0.66
C VAL A 61 16.01 -11.23 0.62
N LEU A 62 14.76 -11.23 1.06
CA LEU A 62 14.33 -10.59 2.31
C LEU A 62 14.83 -11.34 3.54
N GLU A 63 14.81 -12.67 3.53
CA GLU A 63 15.41 -13.49 4.60
C GLU A 63 16.90 -13.14 4.78
N SER A 64 17.65 -13.06 3.69
CA SER A 64 19.07 -12.65 3.74
C SER A 64 19.25 -11.19 4.18
N LEU A 65 18.31 -10.31 3.86
CA LEU A 65 18.34 -8.94 4.36
C LEU A 65 18.13 -8.88 5.88
N GLU A 66 17.22 -9.67 6.43
CA GLU A 66 16.99 -9.75 7.88
C GLU A 66 18.24 -10.21 8.63
N GLU A 67 18.96 -11.20 8.09
CA GLU A 67 20.23 -11.68 8.65
C GLU A 67 21.30 -10.58 8.75
N THR A 68 21.21 -9.54 7.91
CA THR A 68 22.17 -8.42 7.92
C THR A 68 21.86 -7.36 8.99
N GLY A 69 20.68 -7.41 9.61
CA GLY A 69 20.21 -6.39 10.55
C GLY A 69 19.94 -5.01 9.92
N SER A 70 19.93 -4.91 8.58
CA SER A 70 19.83 -3.63 7.87
C SER A 70 18.42 -3.25 7.41
N CYS A 71 17.38 -3.97 7.86
CA CYS A 71 15.99 -3.74 7.44
C CYS A 71 15.50 -2.30 7.64
N THR A 72 15.97 -1.62 8.70
CA THR A 72 15.59 -0.23 8.98
C THR A 72 16.09 0.77 7.93
N ARG A 73 17.12 0.41 7.16
CA ARG A 73 17.71 1.23 6.10
C ARG A 73 17.16 0.88 4.72
N VAL A 74 16.39 -0.19 4.59
CA VAL A 74 15.87 -0.69 3.31
C VAL A 74 14.36 -0.56 3.28
N CYS A 75 13.83 0.06 2.24
CA CYS A 75 12.41 0.07 1.98
C CYS A 75 12.12 -0.49 0.59
N PHE A 76 11.13 -1.36 0.52
CA PHE A 76 10.53 -1.80 -0.72
C PHE A 76 9.29 -0.96 -1.02
N ARG A 77 8.87 -0.96 -2.30
CA ARG A 77 7.60 -0.36 -2.71
C ARG A 77 6.41 -1.24 -2.27
N ASP A 78 5.24 -1.01 -2.85
CA ASP A 78 3.98 -1.64 -2.48
C ASP A 78 4.08 -3.18 -2.51
N TYR A 79 3.80 -3.83 -1.38
CA TYR A 79 3.63 -5.28 -1.35
C TYR A 79 2.25 -5.65 -1.88
N VAL A 80 2.15 -6.41 -2.96
CA VAL A 80 0.90 -6.94 -3.47
C VAL A 80 0.66 -8.31 -2.84
N GLN A 81 -0.40 -8.44 -2.05
CA GLN A 81 -0.77 -9.73 -1.47
C GLN A 81 -1.23 -10.67 -2.59
N THR A 82 -0.56 -11.82 -2.74
CA THR A 82 -0.87 -12.82 -3.76
C THR A 82 -0.92 -14.23 -3.17
N GLU A 83 -1.59 -15.14 -3.86
CA GLU A 83 -1.64 -16.55 -3.46
C GLU A 83 -0.24 -17.17 -3.41
N GLY A 84 0.00 -18.01 -2.40
CA GLY A 84 1.27 -18.72 -2.19
C GLY A 84 2.42 -17.89 -1.61
N ILE A 85 2.27 -16.57 -1.49
CA ILE A 85 3.34 -15.68 -1.00
C ILE A 85 2.80 -14.78 0.11
N ASN A 86 3.47 -14.77 1.27
CA ASN A 86 3.07 -14.00 2.44
C ASN A 86 4.27 -13.24 3.02
N LEU A 87 4.48 -12.02 2.53
CA LEU A 87 5.57 -11.15 2.97
C LEU A 87 5.11 -10.08 3.98
N MET A 88 3.92 -10.25 4.58
CA MET A 88 3.32 -9.27 5.49
C MET A 88 4.11 -9.04 6.79
N ASN A 89 5.01 -9.94 7.15
CA ASN A 89 5.79 -9.81 8.39
C ASN A 89 7.07 -8.97 8.19
N TYR A 90 7.48 -8.69 6.95
CA TYR A 90 8.71 -7.96 6.66
C TYR A 90 8.50 -6.44 6.77
N THR A 91 9.17 -5.82 7.74
CA THR A 91 9.05 -4.38 8.06
C THR A 91 9.62 -3.43 7.00
N VAL A 92 10.28 -3.98 5.98
CA VAL A 92 10.80 -3.22 4.84
C VAL A 92 9.68 -2.71 3.92
N PHE A 93 8.49 -3.29 4.02
CA PHE A 93 7.30 -2.78 3.35
C PHE A 93 6.60 -1.76 4.25
N SER A 94 6.08 -0.68 3.66
CA SER A 94 5.25 0.30 4.37
C SER A 94 3.87 0.49 3.73
N SER A 95 3.68 -0.15 2.57
CA SER A 95 2.47 -0.09 1.76
C SER A 95 2.10 -1.49 1.32
N ILE A 96 0.82 -1.82 1.42
CA ILE A 96 0.26 -3.10 0.98
C ILE A 96 -0.90 -2.86 0.02
N LYS A 97 -0.95 -3.65 -1.04
CA LYS A 97 -2.05 -3.75 -1.97
C LYS A 97 -2.76 -5.08 -1.78
N LEU A 98 -4.04 -5.03 -1.41
CA LEU A 98 -4.92 -6.18 -1.41
C LEU A 98 -5.68 -6.21 -2.74
N SER A 99 -5.53 -7.31 -3.47
CA SER A 99 -6.16 -7.52 -4.77
C SER A 99 -6.40 -9.01 -5.01
N GLY A 100 -7.35 -9.33 -5.89
CA GLY A 100 -7.65 -10.73 -6.24
C GLY A 100 -8.74 -11.34 -5.36
N ASN A 101 -8.54 -12.57 -4.89
CA ASN A 101 -9.54 -13.38 -4.19
C ASN A 101 -10.03 -12.72 -2.88
N GLU A 102 -11.35 -12.61 -2.68
CA GLU A 102 -11.95 -11.98 -1.48
C GLU A 102 -11.48 -12.63 -0.17
N SER A 103 -11.43 -13.97 -0.11
CA SER A 103 -11.01 -14.71 1.09
C SER A 103 -9.60 -14.30 1.53
N MET A 104 -8.68 -14.21 0.58
CA MET A 104 -7.31 -13.77 0.85
C MET A 104 -7.25 -12.32 1.33
N GLN A 105 -8.07 -11.44 0.76
CA GLN A 105 -8.13 -10.04 1.17
C GLN A 105 -8.73 -9.91 2.57
N VAL A 106 -9.73 -10.72 2.92
CA VAL A 106 -10.31 -10.80 4.27
C VAL A 106 -9.24 -11.26 5.26
N ASP A 107 -8.55 -12.37 4.98
CA ASP A 107 -7.51 -12.92 5.84
C ASP A 107 -6.40 -11.89 6.09
N ALA A 108 -5.92 -11.25 5.03
CA ALA A 108 -4.94 -10.17 5.14
C ALA A 108 -5.48 -9.01 6.00
N SER A 109 -6.71 -8.55 5.75
CA SER A 109 -7.35 -7.46 6.51
C SER A 109 -7.48 -7.77 8.00
N THR A 110 -7.70 -9.03 8.39
CA THR A 110 -7.75 -9.41 9.81
C THR A 110 -6.38 -9.42 10.49
N ARG A 111 -5.29 -9.55 9.72
CA ARG A 111 -3.91 -9.54 10.23
C ARG A 111 -3.31 -8.13 10.30
N LEU A 112 -3.75 -7.21 9.44
CA LEU A 112 -3.25 -5.84 9.39
C LEU A 112 -3.27 -5.07 10.74
N PRO A 113 -4.26 -5.23 11.65
CA PRO A 113 -4.21 -4.58 12.96
C PRO A 113 -2.97 -4.89 13.79
N PHE A 114 -2.29 -6.00 13.52
CA PHE A 114 -1.10 -6.44 14.25
C PHE A 114 0.22 -6.00 13.57
N LEU A 115 0.15 -5.31 12.43
CA LEU A 115 1.28 -4.98 11.58
C LEU A 115 1.46 -3.46 11.44
N ASN A 116 2.05 -2.86 12.46
CA ASN A 116 2.14 -1.40 12.61
C ASN A 116 3.04 -0.70 11.58
N HIS A 117 3.77 -1.45 10.76
CA HIS A 117 4.63 -0.89 9.70
C HIS A 117 3.86 -0.56 8.42
N PHE A 118 2.65 -1.12 8.22
CA PHE A 118 1.81 -0.78 7.08
C PHE A 118 1.05 0.52 7.33
N THR A 119 1.54 1.57 6.69
CA THR A 119 1.01 2.92 6.84
C THR A 119 0.17 3.34 5.61
N CYS A 120 0.28 2.61 4.50
CA CYS A 120 -0.49 2.79 3.29
C CYS A 120 -1.20 1.48 2.89
N LEU A 121 -2.50 1.57 2.58
CA LEU A 121 -3.31 0.45 2.11
C LEU A 121 -3.92 0.79 0.76
N SER A 122 -3.66 -0.05 -0.24
CA SER A 122 -4.33 -0.05 -1.54
C SER A 122 -5.29 -1.22 -1.62
N LEU A 123 -6.52 -0.96 -2.04
CA LEU A 123 -7.57 -1.96 -2.15
C LEU A 123 -8.14 -1.95 -3.56
N ASP A 124 -8.09 -3.12 -4.19
CA ASP A 124 -8.80 -3.38 -5.43
C ASP A 124 -10.15 -4.01 -5.08
N VAL A 125 -11.19 -3.17 -5.01
CA VAL A 125 -12.54 -3.53 -4.55
C VAL A 125 -13.36 -4.15 -5.72
N PHE A 126 -12.71 -4.95 -6.56
CA PHE A 126 -13.36 -5.74 -7.60
C PHE A 126 -13.91 -7.01 -6.95
N ASN A 127 -15.21 -7.31 -7.13
CA ASN A 127 -15.88 -8.49 -6.54
C ASN A 127 -15.78 -8.56 -5.00
N ALA A 128 -15.72 -7.41 -4.32
CA ALA A 128 -15.74 -7.36 -2.87
C ALA A 128 -17.16 -7.63 -2.35
N GLY A 129 -17.30 -8.66 -1.52
CA GLY A 129 -18.52 -8.96 -0.78
C GLY A 129 -18.56 -8.28 0.58
N GLU A 130 -19.68 -8.47 1.28
CA GLU A 130 -19.92 -7.94 2.63
C GLU A 130 -18.84 -8.35 3.64
N ARG A 131 -18.21 -9.51 3.45
CA ARG A 131 -17.15 -10.01 4.34
C ARG A 131 -15.91 -9.12 4.27
N LEU A 132 -15.44 -8.79 3.07
CA LEU A 132 -14.30 -7.89 2.91
C LEU A 132 -14.61 -6.49 3.45
N PHE A 133 -15.78 -5.93 3.15
CA PHE A 133 -16.18 -4.63 3.70
C PHE A 133 -16.23 -4.62 5.23
N SER A 134 -16.76 -5.68 5.84
CA SER A 134 -16.81 -5.83 7.29
C SER A 134 -15.40 -5.94 7.90
N ALA A 135 -14.51 -6.72 7.27
CA ALA A 135 -13.12 -6.86 7.71
C ALA A 135 -12.36 -5.53 7.62
N LEU A 136 -12.51 -4.81 6.51
CA LEU A 136 -11.91 -3.49 6.29
C LEU A 136 -12.46 -2.44 7.26
N ALA A 137 -13.78 -2.40 7.46
CA ALA A 137 -14.42 -1.51 8.41
C ALA A 137 -13.90 -1.73 9.83
N LYS A 138 -13.69 -3.00 10.23
CA LYS A 138 -13.08 -3.35 11.52
C LYS A 138 -11.62 -2.90 11.59
N TYR A 139 -10.82 -3.18 10.57
CA TYR A 139 -9.42 -2.76 10.51
C TYR A 139 -9.28 -1.24 10.59
N ILE A 140 -10.05 -0.49 9.81
CA ILE A 140 -10.04 0.98 9.80
C ILE A 140 -10.39 1.54 11.19
N ARG A 141 -11.33 0.95 11.92
CA ARG A 141 -11.64 1.42 13.29
C ARG A 141 -10.51 1.15 14.29
N GLN A 142 -9.68 0.14 14.04
CA GLN A 142 -8.65 -0.33 14.98
C GLN A 142 -7.26 0.23 14.72
N THR A 143 -6.94 0.55 13.46
CA THR A 143 -5.62 1.02 13.08
C THR A 143 -5.36 2.44 13.61
N THR A 144 -4.11 2.70 13.98
CA THR A 144 -3.62 4.04 14.39
C THR A 144 -2.47 4.54 13.53
N VAL A 145 -2.04 3.72 12.56
CA VAL A 145 -0.85 3.96 11.74
C VAL A 145 -1.18 4.18 10.25
N LEU A 146 -2.42 3.87 9.86
CA LEU A 146 -2.84 3.97 8.46
C LEU A 146 -3.07 5.44 8.09
N TRP A 147 -2.09 6.06 7.44
CA TRP A 147 -2.19 7.45 6.99
C TRP A 147 -2.83 7.58 5.60
N LYS A 148 -2.66 6.56 4.75
CA LYS A 148 -3.13 6.59 3.36
C LYS A 148 -4.00 5.38 3.02
N LEU A 149 -5.20 5.66 2.51
CA LEU A 149 -6.11 4.65 1.99
C LEU A 149 -6.40 4.95 0.51
N LEU A 150 -6.10 3.97 -0.34
CA LEU A 150 -6.35 3.98 -1.76
C LEU A 150 -7.39 2.91 -2.08
N MET A 151 -8.52 3.29 -2.67
CA MET A 151 -9.58 2.37 -3.09
C MET A 151 -9.79 2.49 -4.60
N THR A 152 -9.60 1.37 -5.30
CA THR A 152 -9.93 1.22 -6.72
C THR A 152 -11.26 0.47 -6.83
N LEU A 153 -12.26 1.13 -7.40
CA LEU A 153 -13.60 0.61 -7.61
C LEU A 153 -13.73 0.05 -9.02
N ALA A 154 -14.45 -1.07 -9.13
CA ALA A 154 -14.82 -1.65 -10.41
C ALA A 154 -15.70 -0.72 -11.24
N ASP A 155 -15.64 -0.87 -12.56
CA ASP A 155 -16.61 -0.24 -13.45
C ASP A 155 -18.00 -0.83 -13.21
N HIS A 156 -19.05 0.00 -13.08
CA HIS A 156 -20.40 -0.49 -12.79
C HIS A 156 -20.96 -1.43 -13.87
N TYR A 157 -20.36 -1.43 -15.06
CA TYR A 157 -20.67 -2.34 -16.14
C TYR A 157 -20.03 -3.73 -15.99
N MET A 158 -19.14 -3.92 -15.00
CA MET A 158 -18.70 -5.23 -14.59
C MET A 158 -19.83 -5.86 -13.76
N VAL A 159 -20.44 -6.90 -14.33
CA VAL A 159 -21.62 -7.65 -13.84
C VAL A 159 -21.46 -8.18 -12.39
N ASN A 160 -20.27 -8.08 -11.81
CA ASN A 160 -19.88 -8.73 -10.56
C ASN A 160 -19.66 -7.76 -9.38
N ASN A 161 -20.13 -6.50 -9.45
CA ASN A 161 -20.11 -5.65 -8.26
C ASN A 161 -21.18 -6.11 -7.25
N THR A 162 -20.75 -6.86 -6.25
CA THR A 162 -21.59 -7.45 -5.20
C THR A 162 -21.79 -6.54 -3.98
N ALA A 163 -21.15 -5.38 -3.93
CA ALA A 163 -21.19 -4.50 -2.77
C ALA A 163 -22.54 -3.77 -2.67
N THR A 164 -23.33 -4.09 -1.63
CA THR A 164 -24.59 -3.42 -1.35
C THR A 164 -24.37 -1.98 -0.83
N PRO A 165 -25.37 -1.10 -0.89
CA PRO A 165 -25.29 0.23 -0.28
C PRO A 165 -24.96 0.21 1.23
N SER A 166 -25.34 -0.85 1.95
CA SER A 166 -25.01 -1.02 3.38
C SER A 166 -23.52 -1.30 3.62
N CYS A 167 -22.85 -2.04 2.73
CA CYS A 167 -21.41 -2.27 2.80
C CYS A 167 -20.63 -0.94 2.76
N TRP A 168 -21.04 -0.05 1.86
CA TRP A 168 -20.47 1.28 1.74
C TRP A 168 -20.76 2.14 2.96
N THR A 169 -22.00 2.14 3.45
CA THR A 169 -22.36 2.85 4.70
C THR A 169 -21.44 2.43 5.85
N LEU A 170 -21.24 1.13 6.04
CA LEU A 170 -20.42 0.59 7.12
C LEU A 170 -18.96 1.07 7.03
N LEU A 171 -18.36 1.00 5.85
CA LEU A 171 -16.99 1.45 5.62
C LEU A 171 -16.84 2.96 5.87
N PHE A 172 -17.83 3.73 5.44
CA PHE A 172 -17.90 5.17 5.60
C PHE A 172 -18.02 5.61 7.05
N GLU A 173 -18.89 4.96 7.82
CA GLU A 173 -18.99 5.16 9.27
C GLU A 173 -17.68 4.79 9.99
N SER A 174 -16.98 3.75 9.54
CA SER A 174 -15.66 3.43 10.10
C SER A 174 -14.63 4.51 9.84
N MET A 175 -14.65 5.14 8.66
CA MET A 175 -13.72 6.22 8.33
C MET A 175 -14.01 7.53 9.06
N SER A 176 -15.28 7.83 9.37
CA SER A 176 -15.64 9.08 10.05
C SER A 176 -15.11 9.15 11.50
N VAL A 177 -15.01 8.00 12.16
CA VAL A 177 -14.48 7.89 13.54
C VAL A 177 -12.97 7.62 13.60
N HIS A 178 -12.35 7.34 12.46
CA HIS A 178 -10.93 7.00 12.42
C HIS A 178 -10.03 8.23 12.57
N THR A 179 -8.89 8.04 13.24
CA THR A 179 -8.03 9.15 13.70
C THR A 179 -6.69 9.27 12.98
N SER A 180 -6.32 8.36 12.09
CA SER A 180 -5.00 8.41 11.42
C SER A 180 -5.02 8.60 9.90
N ILE A 181 -6.12 8.30 9.19
CA ILE A 181 -6.20 8.45 7.74
C ILE A 181 -6.22 9.95 7.41
N ALA A 182 -5.19 10.41 6.71
CA ALA A 182 -5.05 11.78 6.23
C ALA A 182 -5.24 11.90 4.71
N ASP A 183 -4.85 10.86 3.95
CA ASP A 183 -4.92 10.83 2.49
C ASP A 183 -5.86 9.71 2.03
N LEU A 184 -7.08 10.09 1.63
CA LEU A 184 -8.09 9.17 1.09
C LEU A 184 -8.21 9.37 -0.42
N ASN A 185 -7.97 8.32 -1.19
CA ASN A 185 -8.12 8.37 -2.64
C ASN A 185 -9.07 7.28 -3.13
N VAL A 186 -10.06 7.68 -3.93
CA VAL A 186 -11.08 6.79 -4.48
C VAL A 186 -11.06 6.90 -6.00
N PHE A 187 -10.80 5.79 -6.67
CA PHE A 187 -10.65 5.71 -8.13
C PHE A 187 -11.74 4.81 -8.70
N GLY A 188 -12.42 5.20 -9.78
CA GLY A 188 -13.35 4.33 -10.51
C GLY A 188 -14.55 5.06 -11.12
N SER A 189 -15.19 4.44 -12.11
CA SER A 189 -16.27 5.03 -12.91
C SER A 189 -17.60 5.19 -12.15
N GLY A 190 -17.75 4.59 -10.96
CA GLY A 190 -18.92 4.75 -10.07
C GLY A 190 -18.69 5.64 -8.85
N SER A 191 -17.49 6.21 -8.69
CA SER A 191 -17.08 6.94 -7.46
C SER A 191 -17.97 8.15 -7.12
N PHE A 192 -18.52 8.84 -8.13
CA PHE A 192 -19.44 9.96 -7.95
C PHE A 192 -20.79 9.58 -7.34
N GLN A 193 -21.26 8.33 -7.45
CA GLN A 193 -22.53 7.94 -6.82
C GLN A 193 -22.45 7.98 -5.28
N TYR A 194 -21.23 7.96 -4.75
CA TYR A 194 -20.96 8.07 -3.32
C TYR A 194 -20.40 9.45 -2.93
N SER A 195 -20.40 10.44 -3.83
CA SER A 195 -19.80 11.76 -3.58
C SER A 195 -20.40 12.42 -2.34
N ASP A 196 -21.72 12.38 -2.17
CA ASP A 196 -22.40 13.04 -1.05
C ASP A 196 -22.03 12.38 0.28
N ARG A 197 -21.97 11.05 0.29
CA ARG A 197 -21.57 10.27 1.47
C ARG A 197 -20.09 10.50 1.80
N LEU A 198 -19.22 10.50 0.79
CA LEU A 198 -17.79 10.74 0.96
C LEU A 198 -17.52 12.17 1.45
N THR A 199 -18.23 13.15 0.90
CA THR A 199 -18.18 14.55 1.35
C THR A 199 -18.64 14.68 2.80
N SER A 200 -19.74 14.01 3.17
CA SER A 200 -20.22 13.97 4.55
C SER A 200 -19.20 13.37 5.51
N ILE A 201 -18.53 12.27 5.15
CA ILE A 201 -17.48 11.67 6.00
C ILE A 201 -16.31 12.63 6.15
N THR A 202 -15.89 13.30 5.07
CA THR A 202 -14.78 14.25 5.17
C THR A 202 -15.12 15.49 6.00
N GLY A 203 -16.40 15.89 6.04
CA GLY A 203 -16.86 16.92 6.97
C GLY A 203 -16.87 16.43 8.43
N LEU A 204 -17.09 15.14 8.66
CA LEU A 204 -17.11 14.53 10.01
C LEU A 204 -15.73 14.11 10.52
N SER A 205 -14.83 13.71 9.61
CA SER A 205 -13.50 13.23 9.95
C SER A 205 -12.57 14.40 10.24
N LYS A 206 -12.06 14.46 11.46
CA LYS A 206 -11.06 15.46 11.86
C LYS A 206 -9.68 15.19 11.29
N CYS A 207 -9.44 14.05 10.63
CA CYS A 207 -8.10 13.62 10.26
C CYS A 207 -7.86 13.64 8.75
N ILE A 208 -8.87 13.37 7.93
CA ILE A 208 -8.76 13.45 6.47
C ILE A 208 -8.45 14.90 6.08
N THR A 209 -7.33 15.12 5.39
CA THR A 209 -6.90 16.43 4.88
C THR A 209 -6.87 16.48 3.36
N ARG A 210 -6.70 15.31 2.73
CA ARG A 210 -6.73 15.16 1.28
C ARG A 210 -7.75 14.11 0.88
N LEU A 211 -8.62 14.51 -0.04
CA LEU A 211 -9.56 13.64 -0.72
C LEU A 211 -9.36 13.78 -2.22
N SER A 212 -9.07 12.67 -2.89
CA SER A 212 -8.96 12.65 -4.36
C SER A 212 -9.95 11.67 -4.96
N PHE A 213 -10.71 12.14 -5.96
CA PHE A 213 -11.55 11.32 -6.81
C PHE A 213 -10.97 11.30 -8.20
N ARG A 214 -10.83 10.12 -8.79
CA ARG A 214 -10.53 10.02 -10.22
C ARG A 214 -11.57 9.16 -10.92
N MET A 215 -12.19 9.75 -11.93
CA MET A 215 -13.04 9.06 -12.88
C MET A 215 -12.26 8.78 -14.15
N THR A 216 -12.39 7.57 -14.67
CA THR A 216 -12.00 7.23 -16.05
C THR A 216 -13.29 7.06 -16.85
N PRO A 217 -13.75 8.09 -17.58
CA PRO A 217 -14.86 7.92 -18.52
C PRO A 217 -14.44 6.96 -19.63
N ARG A 218 -15.40 6.21 -20.20
CA ARG A 218 -15.13 5.24 -21.27
C ARG A 218 -14.44 5.82 -22.50
N ASP A 219 -14.60 7.12 -22.79
CA ASP A 219 -14.23 7.69 -24.11
C ASP A 219 -13.40 8.99 -24.14
N ARG A 220 -12.86 9.52 -23.02
CA ARG A 220 -11.78 10.56 -23.00
C ARG A 220 -11.45 11.04 -21.58
N ASN A 221 -10.21 11.54 -21.42
CA ASN A 221 -9.60 12.27 -20.29
C ASN A 221 -10.16 12.00 -18.89
N ALA A 222 -9.33 11.40 -18.03
CA ALA A 222 -9.65 11.25 -16.62
C ALA A 222 -9.91 12.63 -15.96
N THR A 223 -11.07 12.79 -15.34
CA THR A 223 -11.35 13.95 -14.48
C THR A 223 -10.91 13.58 -13.08
N GLU A 224 -9.92 14.30 -12.56
CA GLU A 224 -9.48 14.19 -11.18
C GLU A 224 -10.02 15.38 -10.38
N LEU A 225 -10.90 15.10 -9.42
CA LEU A 225 -11.33 16.08 -8.43
C LEU A 225 -10.47 15.87 -7.19
N VAL A 226 -9.46 16.73 -7.00
CA VAL A 226 -8.68 16.76 -5.75
C VAL A 226 -9.24 17.88 -4.90
N THR A 227 -9.81 17.52 -3.76
CA THR A 227 -10.22 18.49 -2.74
C THR A 227 -9.16 18.48 -1.64
N LEU A 228 -8.39 19.55 -1.57
CA LEU A 228 -7.61 19.87 -0.37
C LEU A 228 -8.58 20.47 0.64
N LEU A 229 -8.77 19.79 1.76
CA LEU A 229 -9.63 20.27 2.83
C LEU A 229 -8.78 21.22 3.67
N SER A 230 -8.93 22.53 3.42
CA SER A 230 -8.37 23.55 4.31
C SER A 230 -9.08 23.42 5.66
N LYS A 231 -8.34 23.00 6.67
CA LYS A 231 -8.80 23.12 8.05
C LYS A 231 -8.42 24.52 8.50
N ASP A 232 -9.39 25.42 8.53
CA ASP A 232 -9.24 26.65 9.31
C ASP A 232 -8.92 26.20 10.75
N GLN A 233 -7.82 26.73 11.28
CA GLN A 233 -7.20 26.34 12.55
C GLN A 233 -8.11 26.52 13.75
#